data_AF-A0ABD5G8X5-F1
#
_entry.id   AF-A0ABD5G8X5-F1
#
_cell.length_a   1.000
_cell.length_b   1.000
_cell.length_c   1.000
_cell.angle_alpha   90.00
_cell.angle_beta   90.00
_cell.angle_gamma   90.00
#
_symmetry.space_group_name_H-M   'P 1'
#
loop_
_entity.id
_entity.type
_entity.pdbx_description
1 polymer ?
#
loop_
_entity_poly.entity_id
_entity_poly.type
_entity_poly.pdbx_seq_one_letter_code
_entity_poly.pdbx_strand_id
1 'polypeptide(L)'
;MPRGSKDAYTDKQKRKAEHIEQSYEDKGVAPKEAEARAWATVNKQSGGGEKSGSGTRKPATTKRAARQSSARQAAATRQGAPRPGQSLEDSTRADLMMRARDLGIAGRSRMRKAELIQAIRHAA
;
A
#
# COMPACT_ATOMS: atom_id res chain seq x y z
N MET A 1 7.67 -14.96 24.69
CA MET A 1 7.59 -13.49 24.54
C MET A 1 6.13 -13.06 24.59
N PRO A 2 5.77 -12.01 25.34
CA PRO A 2 4.41 -11.48 25.33
C PRO A 2 4.04 -10.97 23.93
N ARG A 3 2.81 -11.23 23.48
CA ARG A 3 2.34 -10.76 22.17
C ARG A 3 2.27 -9.23 22.20
N GLY A 4 3.14 -8.57 21.44
CA GLY A 4 3.18 -7.10 21.35
C GLY A 4 4.55 -6.48 21.68
N SER A 5 5.43 -7.18 22.40
CA SER A 5 6.78 -6.68 22.67
C SER A 5 7.58 -6.53 21.38
N LYS A 6 8.14 -5.34 21.15
CA LYS A 6 8.98 -5.05 19.97
C LYS A 6 10.41 -5.57 20.11
N ASP A 7 10.67 -6.44 21.08
CA ASP A 7 12.00 -7.01 21.39
C ASP A 7 12.54 -7.90 20.27
N ALA A 8 11.66 -8.51 19.48
CA ALA A 8 12.04 -9.32 18.33
C ALA A 8 12.57 -8.49 17.15
N TYR A 9 12.45 -7.15 17.21
CA TYR A 9 12.86 -6.22 16.17
C TYR A 9 14.21 -5.59 16.49
N THR A 10 14.98 -5.30 15.44
CA THR A 10 16.26 -4.58 15.57
C THR A 10 16.02 -3.10 15.79
N ASP A 11 17.02 -2.39 16.35
CA ASP A 11 16.93 -0.95 16.56
C ASP A 11 16.80 -0.17 15.24
N LYS A 12 17.32 -0.73 14.13
CA LYS A 12 17.10 -0.19 12.79
C LYS A 12 15.64 -0.31 12.34
N GLN A 13 14.95 -1.39 12.70
CA GLN A 13 13.52 -1.54 12.41
C GLN A 13 12.67 -0.59 13.25
N LYS A 14 12.99 -0.42 14.54
CA LYS A 14 12.32 0.51 15.45
C LYS A 14 12.43 1.96 14.97
N ARG A 15 13.66 2.45 14.74
CA ARG A 15 13.89 3.79 14.17
C ARG A 15 13.16 4.03 12.84
N LYS A 16 13.11 3.01 11.97
CA LYS A 16 12.36 3.10 10.72
C LYS A 16 10.85 3.23 10.96
N ALA A 17 10.31 2.47 11.92
CA ALA A 17 8.89 2.56 12.27
C ALA A 17 8.59 3.97 12.81
N GLU A 18 9.38 4.46 13.77
CA GLU A 18 9.26 5.81 14.35
C GLU A 18 9.25 6.90 13.26
N HIS A 19 10.19 6.85 12.30
CA HIS A 19 10.20 7.83 11.19
C HIS A 19 8.95 7.77 10.29
N ILE A 20 8.39 6.59 10.08
CA ILE A 20 7.17 6.43 9.26
C ILE A 20 5.95 6.89 10.05
N GLU A 21 5.89 6.56 11.33
CA GLU A 21 4.85 6.98 12.27
C GLU A 21 4.78 8.50 12.35
N GLN A 22 5.91 9.17 12.59
CA GLN A 22 5.99 10.63 12.60
C GLN A 22 5.42 11.23 11.31
N SER A 23 5.76 10.67 10.13
CA SER A 23 5.23 11.16 8.86
C SER A 23 3.71 11.00 8.71
N TYR A 24 3.09 10.05 9.41
CA TYR A 24 1.63 9.90 9.45
C TYR A 24 0.99 10.82 10.49
N GLU A 25 1.62 11.01 11.65
CA GLU A 25 1.18 11.98 12.65
C GLU A 25 1.21 13.40 12.12
N ASP A 26 2.26 13.78 11.38
CA ASP A 26 2.38 15.07 10.70
C ASP A 26 1.25 15.29 9.67
N LYS A 27 0.63 14.21 9.19
CA LYS A 27 -0.53 14.23 8.27
C LYS A 27 -1.87 14.18 9.02
N GLY A 28 -1.85 14.25 10.35
CA GLY A 28 -3.03 14.26 11.21
C GLY A 28 -3.62 12.87 11.50
N VAL A 29 -2.89 11.78 11.26
CA VAL A 29 -3.33 10.43 11.66
C VAL A 29 -3.13 10.26 13.16
N ALA A 30 -4.10 9.66 13.86
CA ALA A 30 -4.00 9.41 15.30
C ALA A 30 -2.77 8.53 15.63
N PRO A 31 -2.05 8.77 16.75
CA PRO A 31 -0.79 8.09 17.07
C PRO A 31 -0.86 6.56 16.98
N LYS A 32 -1.89 5.96 17.60
CA LYS A 32 -2.10 4.50 17.56
C LYS A 32 -2.27 3.94 16.15
N GLU A 33 -2.91 4.69 15.26
CA GLU A 33 -3.08 4.29 13.87
C GLU A 33 -1.80 4.54 13.05
N ALA A 34 -1.09 5.64 13.32
CA ALA A 34 0.21 5.93 12.72
C ALA A 34 1.23 4.84 13.07
N GLU A 35 1.32 4.45 14.35
CA GLU A 35 2.14 3.33 14.83
C GLU A 35 1.80 2.04 14.07
N ALA A 36 0.50 1.70 14.00
CA ALA A 36 0.05 0.48 13.34
C ALA A 36 0.44 0.47 11.85
N ARG A 37 0.24 1.58 11.15
CA ARG A 37 0.61 1.75 9.73
C ARG A 37 2.13 1.68 9.53
N ALA A 38 2.90 2.25 10.45
CA ALA A 38 4.35 2.21 10.44
C ALA A 38 4.89 0.79 10.59
N TRP A 39 4.45 0.07 11.62
CA TRP A 39 4.85 -1.31 11.84
C TRP A 39 4.38 -2.25 10.73
N ALA A 40 3.19 -2.04 10.17
CA ALA A 40 2.74 -2.79 9.00
C ALA A 40 3.70 -2.61 7.80
N THR A 41 4.19 -1.39 7.57
CA THR A 41 5.15 -1.10 6.50
C THR A 41 6.49 -1.78 6.74
N VAL A 42 7.03 -1.69 7.96
CA VAL A 42 8.29 -2.35 8.34
C VAL A 42 8.15 -3.87 8.21
N ASN A 43 7.04 -4.43 8.66
CA ASN A 43 6.76 -5.86 8.60
C ASN A 43 6.61 -6.36 7.16
N LYS A 44 5.94 -5.60 6.28
CA LYS A 44 5.87 -5.93 4.86
C LYS A 44 7.26 -6.01 4.22
N GLN A 45 8.16 -5.08 4.57
CA GLN A 45 9.51 -5.01 4.00
C GLN A 45 10.50 -6.03 4.57
N SER A 46 10.33 -6.44 5.83
CA SER A 46 11.26 -7.32 6.56
C SER A 46 10.73 -8.74 6.74
N GLY A 47 9.42 -8.92 6.64
CA GLY A 47 8.70 -10.13 7.01
C GLY A 47 8.62 -10.36 8.53
N GLY A 48 8.83 -9.32 9.34
CA GLY A 48 8.72 -9.32 10.80
C GLY A 48 10.04 -9.03 11.51
N GLY A 49 10.12 -9.35 12.79
CA GLY A 49 11.31 -9.09 13.62
C GLY A 49 12.58 -9.75 13.10
N GLU A 50 13.62 -8.98 12.82
CA GLU A 50 14.89 -9.47 12.30
C GLU A 50 15.88 -9.88 13.41
N LYS A 51 15.62 -9.53 14.67
CA LYS A 51 16.48 -9.93 15.81
C LYS A 51 16.20 -11.38 16.21
N SER A 52 14.93 -11.73 16.38
CA SER A 52 14.52 -13.07 16.83
C SER A 52 13.11 -13.47 16.38
N GLY A 53 12.53 -12.75 15.41
CA GLY A 53 11.17 -12.98 14.89
C GLY A 53 11.14 -13.72 13.54
N SER A 54 10.00 -13.65 12.85
CA SER A 54 9.81 -14.27 11.53
C SER A 54 10.71 -13.68 10.44
N GLY A 55 11.23 -12.46 10.63
CA GLY A 55 12.13 -11.80 9.69
C GLY A 55 13.50 -12.46 9.59
N THR A 56 13.90 -13.28 10.57
CA THR A 56 15.17 -14.04 10.53
C THR A 56 15.17 -15.12 9.44
N ARG A 57 14.01 -15.75 9.21
CA ARG A 57 13.82 -16.82 8.22
C ARG A 57 13.51 -16.31 6.82
N LYS A 58 13.38 -14.98 6.64
CA LYS A 58 13.01 -14.40 5.35
C LYS A 58 14.26 -14.12 4.50
N PRO A 59 14.36 -14.66 3.28
CA PRO A 59 15.51 -14.42 2.42
C PRO A 59 15.72 -12.93 2.10
N ALA A 60 16.99 -12.52 1.97
CA ALA A 60 17.35 -11.15 1.64
C ALA A 60 16.77 -10.71 0.28
N THR A 61 16.70 -11.62 -0.70
CA THR A 61 16.11 -11.39 -2.02
C THR A 61 14.63 -11.04 -1.92
N THR A 62 13.85 -11.79 -1.13
CA THR A 62 12.43 -11.52 -0.87
C THR A 62 12.24 -10.18 -0.17
N LYS A 63 13.07 -9.86 0.85
CA LYS A 63 13.03 -8.55 1.52
C LYS A 63 13.32 -7.41 0.56
N ARG A 64 14.31 -7.57 -0.33
CA ARG A 64 14.65 -6.59 -1.38
C ARG A 64 13.48 -6.38 -2.34
N ALA A 65 12.87 -7.47 -2.83
CA ALA A 65 11.70 -7.40 -3.70
C ALA A 65 10.52 -6.69 -3.01
N ALA A 66 10.26 -6.98 -1.74
CA ALA A 66 9.20 -6.32 -0.96
C ALA A 66 9.44 -4.81 -0.81
N ARG A 67 10.69 -4.40 -0.56
CA ARG A 67 11.07 -2.97 -0.50
C ARG A 67 10.89 -2.28 -1.85
N GLN A 68 11.34 -2.91 -2.93
CA GLN A 68 11.18 -2.38 -4.30
C GLN A 68 9.71 -2.24 -4.68
N SER A 69 8.90 -3.26 -4.41
CA SER A 69 7.45 -3.22 -4.66
C SER A 69 6.78 -2.10 -3.87
N SER A 70 7.12 -1.95 -2.59
CA SER A 70 6.58 -0.87 -1.75
C SER A 70 6.95 0.52 -2.28
N ALA A 71 8.19 0.71 -2.73
CA ALA A 71 8.64 1.97 -3.32
C ALA A 71 7.94 2.29 -4.65
N ARG A 72 7.79 1.29 -5.53
CA ARG A 72 7.04 1.42 -6.80
C ARG A 72 5.59 1.81 -6.55
N GLN A 73 4.93 1.16 -5.60
CA GLN A 73 3.54 1.50 -5.24
C GLN A 73 3.43 2.93 -4.70
N ALA A 74 4.34 3.35 -3.82
CA ALA A 74 4.36 4.71 -3.31
C ALA A 74 4.52 5.76 -4.44
N ALA A 75 5.41 5.50 -5.40
CA ALA A 75 5.57 6.36 -6.57
C ALA A 75 4.30 6.39 -7.43
N ALA A 76 3.72 5.23 -7.72
CA ALA A 76 2.49 5.12 -8.51
C ALA A 76 1.32 5.90 -7.87
N THR A 77 1.15 5.79 -6.55
CA THR A 77 0.11 6.53 -5.83
C THR A 77 0.31 8.05 -5.88
N ARG A 78 1.55 8.54 -5.88
CA ARG A 78 1.84 9.98 -6.05
C ARG A 78 1.47 10.48 -7.44
N GLN A 79 1.55 9.61 -8.44
CA GLN A 79 1.13 9.90 -9.83
C GLN A 79 -0.37 9.68 -10.06
N GLY A 80 -1.13 9.38 -9.00
CA GLY A 80 -2.57 9.12 -9.10
C GLY A 80 -2.91 7.82 -9.83
N ALA A 81 -1.96 6.89 -9.97
CA ALA A 81 -2.21 5.60 -10.63
C ALA A 81 -3.14 4.71 -9.78
N PRO A 82 -4.04 3.93 -10.42
CA PRO A 82 -5.02 3.14 -9.72
C PRO A 82 -4.37 1.94 -9.02
N ARG A 83 -4.94 1.47 -7.92
CA ARG A 83 -4.44 0.26 -7.25
C ARG A 83 -4.76 -0.99 -8.08
N PRO A 84 -3.77 -1.88 -8.31
CA PRO A 84 -4.03 -3.14 -9.01
C PRO A 84 -4.91 -4.06 -8.15
N GLY A 85 -5.86 -4.74 -8.78
CA GLY A 85 -6.72 -5.74 -8.13
C GLY A 85 -7.86 -5.17 -7.27
N GLN A 86 -8.10 -3.85 -7.28
CA GLN A 86 -9.33 -3.30 -6.72
C GLN A 86 -10.53 -3.70 -7.58
N SER A 87 -11.64 -4.02 -6.91
CA SER A 87 -12.93 -4.20 -7.57
C SER A 87 -13.33 -2.90 -8.28
N LEU A 88 -14.13 -3.00 -9.34
CA LEU A 88 -14.58 -1.80 -10.06
C LEU A 88 -15.52 -0.96 -9.17
N GLU A 89 -16.20 -1.62 -8.23
CA GLU A 89 -17.16 -1.06 -7.31
C GLU A 89 -16.47 -0.21 -6.24
N ASP A 90 -15.31 -0.67 -5.75
CA ASP A 90 -14.50 0.01 -4.73
C ASP A 90 -13.56 1.06 -5.32
N SER A 91 -13.38 1.06 -6.65
CA SER A 91 -12.54 2.01 -7.35
C SER A 91 -13.12 3.43 -7.31
N THR A 92 -12.27 4.45 -7.30
CA THR A 92 -12.74 5.83 -7.42
C THR A 92 -13.24 6.08 -8.84
N ARG A 93 -14.09 7.10 -9.01
CA ARG A 93 -14.51 7.54 -10.35
C ARG A 93 -13.31 7.87 -11.25
N ALA A 94 -12.26 8.46 -10.68
CA ALA A 94 -11.04 8.80 -11.42
C ALA A 94 -10.31 7.54 -11.92
N ASP A 95 -10.18 6.52 -11.06
CA ASP A 95 -9.58 5.24 -11.42
C ASP A 95 -10.35 4.55 -12.56
N LEU A 96 -11.68 4.56 -12.46
CA LEU A 96 -12.55 4.03 -13.50
C LEU A 96 -12.42 4.81 -14.81
N MET A 97 -12.28 6.15 -14.75
CA MET A 97 -12.03 6.96 -15.95
C MET A 97 -10.68 6.66 -16.60
N MET A 98 -9.63 6.42 -15.81
CA MET A 98 -8.32 6.01 -16.35
C MET A 98 -8.41 4.64 -17.02
N ARG A 99 -9.04 3.66 -16.36
CA ARG A 99 -9.22 2.32 -16.93
C ARG A 99 -10.07 2.33 -18.19
N ALA A 100 -11.14 3.14 -18.22
CA ALA A 100 -11.94 3.34 -19.41
C ALA A 100 -11.17 4.05 -20.54
N ARG A 101 -10.21 4.93 -20.22
CA ARG A 101 -9.29 5.53 -21.19
C ARG A 101 -8.38 4.47 -21.79
N ASP A 102 -7.78 3.61 -20.97
CA ASP A 102 -6.88 2.56 -21.41
C ASP A 102 -7.60 1.52 -22.31
N LEU A 103 -8.90 1.29 -22.06
CA LEU A 103 -9.78 0.45 -22.90
C LEU A 103 -10.38 1.19 -24.10
N GLY A 104 -10.08 2.46 -24.32
CA GLY A 104 -10.56 3.23 -25.48
C GLY A 104 -12.06 3.55 -25.47
N ILE A 105 -12.73 3.52 -24.32
CA ILE A 105 -14.18 3.73 -24.21
C ILE A 105 -14.54 5.20 -24.53
N ALA A 106 -15.25 5.44 -25.63
CA ALA A 106 -15.71 6.77 -26.00
C ALA A 106 -16.75 7.32 -25.00
N GLY A 107 -16.81 8.65 -24.83
CA GLY A 107 -17.77 9.27 -23.91
C GLY A 107 -17.51 9.07 -22.41
N ARG A 108 -16.42 8.39 -22.01
CA ARG A 108 -16.10 8.10 -20.59
C ARG A 108 -16.13 9.31 -19.66
N SER A 109 -15.81 10.52 -20.15
CA SER A 109 -15.81 11.74 -19.34
C SER A 109 -17.22 12.17 -18.90
N ARG A 110 -18.25 11.81 -19.68
CA ARG A 110 -19.66 12.12 -19.39
C ARG A 110 -20.33 11.03 -18.54
N MET A 111 -19.85 9.79 -18.61
CA MET A 111 -20.41 8.65 -17.88
C MET A 111 -20.30 8.83 -16.37
N ARG A 112 -21.32 8.53 -15.56
CA ARG A 112 -21.27 8.47 -14.09
C ARG A 112 -20.51 7.22 -13.59
N LYS A 113 -20.24 7.10 -12.28
CA LYS A 113 -19.47 5.98 -11.71
C LYS A 113 -20.06 4.61 -12.13
N ALA A 114 -21.37 4.45 -11.99
CA ALA A 114 -22.06 3.21 -12.37
C ALA A 114 -21.94 2.89 -13.87
N GLU A 115 -22.07 3.90 -14.72
CA GLU A 115 -21.95 3.76 -16.18
C GLU A 115 -20.52 3.40 -16.59
N LEU A 116 -19.51 3.99 -15.95
CA LEU A 116 -18.11 3.60 -16.16
C LEU A 116 -17.85 2.14 -15.78
N ILE A 117 -18.41 1.68 -14.66
CA ILE A 117 -18.28 0.27 -14.24
C ILE A 117 -18.90 -0.66 -15.29
N GLN A 118 -20.13 -0.37 -15.74
CA GLN A 118 -20.79 -1.16 -16.77
C GLN A 118 -20.01 -1.16 -18.08
N ALA A 119 -19.58 0.01 -18.56
CA ALA A 119 -18.81 0.13 -19.79
C ALA A 119 -17.50 -0.65 -19.74
N ILE A 120 -16.77 -0.58 -18.62
CA ILE A 120 -15.54 -1.36 -18.41
C ILE A 120 -15.81 -2.86 -18.40
N ARG A 121 -16.91 -3.32 -17.79
CA ARG A 121 -17.30 -4.73 -17.79
C ARG A 121 -17.69 -5.24 -19.18
N HIS A 122 -18.31 -4.40 -20.01
CA HIS A 122 -18.69 -4.75 -21.38
C HIS A 122 -17.51 -4.75 -22.36
N ALA A 123 -16.44 -4.00 -22.06
CA ALA A 123 -15.25 -3.88 -22.89
C ALA A 123 -14.13 -4.88 -22.54
N ALA A 124 -14.29 -5.65 -21.47
CA ALA A 124 -13.36 -6.68 -21.02
C ALA A 124 -13.80 -8.07 -21.47
#